data_AF-A0A0L0VQN5-F1
#
_entry.id   AF-A0A0L0VQN5-F1
#
_cell.length_a   1.000
_cell.length_b   1.000
_cell.length_c   1.000
_cell.angle_alpha   90.00
_cell.angle_beta   90.00
_cell.angle_gamma   90.00
#
_symmetry.space_group_name_H-M   'P 1'
#
loop_
_entity.id
_entity.type
_entity.pdbx_description
1 polymer ?
#
loop_
_entity_poly.entity_id
_entity_poly.type
_entity_poly.pdbx_seq_one_letter_code
_entity_poly.pdbx_strand_id
1 'polypeptide(L)'
;MARPRSRRRQNRTNTEVRQLEELPNTLIFLEEEIETVKTKLLIKIKISKSKLYEAKVGVCEVQRKWDERGSGTRMQARFKKLMNLKMKLLKNKWNSYNRKVHDYNNSYPRNNLMEAPNFDQVKAMNLHDHF
;
A
#
# COMPACT_ATOMS: atom_id res chain seq x y z
N MET A 1 16.29 -18.38 -35.50
CA MET A 1 16.76 -17.83 -34.21
C MET A 1 17.96 -18.63 -33.73
N ALA A 2 19.15 -18.03 -33.67
CA ALA A 2 20.39 -18.72 -33.29
C ALA A 2 20.51 -18.79 -31.76
N ARG A 3 20.65 -20.01 -31.20
CA ARG A 3 20.95 -20.19 -29.77
C ARG A 3 22.41 -19.82 -29.49
N PRO A 4 22.75 -19.20 -28.35
CA PRO A 4 24.14 -18.95 -27.98
C PRO A 4 24.90 -20.28 -27.90
N ARG A 5 26.02 -20.39 -28.62
CA ARG A 5 26.93 -21.55 -28.52
C ARG A 5 27.52 -21.58 -27.11
N SER A 6 27.18 -22.61 -26.33
CA SER A 6 27.85 -22.88 -25.06
C SER A 6 29.31 -23.24 -25.33
N ARG A 7 30.26 -22.34 -25.01
CA ARG A 7 31.69 -22.68 -24.97
C ARG A 7 31.90 -23.78 -23.92
N ARG A 8 32.68 -24.82 -24.28
CA ARG A 8 33.13 -25.84 -23.32
C ARG A 8 33.86 -25.16 -22.17
N ARG A 9 33.61 -25.63 -20.95
CA ARG A 9 34.17 -25.16 -19.66
C ARG A 9 35.70 -25.01 -19.66
N GLN A 10 36.40 -25.67 -20.58
CA GLN A 10 37.87 -25.67 -20.74
C GLN A 10 38.50 -24.37 -21.27
N ASN A 11 37.76 -23.48 -21.95
CA ASN A 11 38.36 -22.29 -22.60
C ASN A 11 38.00 -20.96 -21.91
N ARG A 12 37.68 -20.97 -20.61
CA ARG A 12 37.38 -19.74 -19.86
C ARG A 12 38.65 -19.11 -19.32
N THR A 13 38.69 -17.77 -19.34
CA THR A 13 39.78 -17.03 -18.68
C THR A 13 39.61 -17.12 -17.16
N ASN A 14 40.70 -17.04 -16.40
CA ASN A 14 40.66 -17.10 -14.93
C ASN A 14 39.74 -16.02 -14.31
N THR A 15 39.64 -14.86 -14.97
CA THR A 15 38.71 -13.78 -14.62
C THR A 15 37.25 -14.17 -14.83
N GLU A 16 36.92 -14.82 -15.96
CA GLU A 16 35.55 -15.33 -16.19
C GLU A 16 35.18 -16.41 -15.17
N VAL A 17 36.11 -17.31 -14.82
CA VAL A 17 35.89 -18.34 -13.80
C VAL A 17 35.58 -17.72 -12.45
N ARG A 18 36.38 -16.73 -12.02
CA ARG A 18 36.12 -15.98 -10.78
C ARG A 18 34.78 -15.26 -10.79
N GLN A 19 34.45 -14.57 -11.89
CA GLN A 19 33.14 -13.91 -12.03
C GLN A 19 31.99 -14.90 -11.89
N LEU A 20 32.11 -16.09 -12.46
CA LEU A 20 31.08 -17.13 -12.38
C LEU A 20 30.98 -17.77 -10.99
N GLU A 21 32.08 -17.85 -10.25
CA GLU A 21 32.10 -18.29 -8.84
C GLU A 21 31.49 -17.24 -7.91
N GLU A 22 31.58 -15.96 -8.26
CA GLU A 22 30.97 -14.85 -7.51
C GLU A 22 29.48 -14.63 -7.83
N LEU A 23 29.01 -15.08 -9.01
CA LEU A 23 27.60 -14.95 -9.42
C LEU A 23 26.59 -15.45 -8.37
N PRO A 24 26.74 -16.64 -7.76
CA PRO A 24 25.83 -17.12 -6.71
C PRO A 24 25.72 -16.14 -5.53
N ASN A 25 26.84 -15.55 -5.09
CA ASN A 25 26.85 -14.59 -3.99
C ASN A 25 26.13 -13.29 -4.38
N THR A 26 26.36 -12.80 -5.59
CA THR A 26 25.65 -11.60 -6.09
C THR A 26 24.15 -11.84 -6.24
N LEU A 27 23.74 -13.04 -6.65
CA LEU A 27 22.33 -13.40 -6.75
C LEU A 27 21.67 -13.43 -5.37
N ILE A 28 22.30 -14.06 -4.38
CA ILE A 28 21.80 -14.10 -2.99
C ILE A 28 21.62 -12.67 -2.44
N PHE A 29 22.62 -11.81 -2.65
CA PHE A 29 22.55 -10.41 -2.22
C PHE A 29 21.39 -9.65 -2.87
N LEU A 30 21.20 -9.80 -4.19
CA LEU A 30 20.12 -9.14 -4.91
C LEU A 30 18.74 -9.65 -4.49
N GLU A 31 18.61 -10.97 -4.25
CA GLU A 31 17.37 -11.56 -3.73
C GLU A 31 17.01 -11.00 -2.35
N GLU A 32 18.01 -10.90 -1.47
CA GLU A 32 17.83 -10.33 -0.13
C GLU A 32 17.45 -8.83 -0.20
N GLU A 33 18.11 -8.06 -1.07
CA GLU A 33 17.79 -6.66 -1.29
C GLU A 33 16.34 -6.48 -1.81
N ILE A 34 15.92 -7.28 -2.80
CA ILE A 34 14.55 -7.29 -3.31
C ILE A 34 13.55 -7.56 -2.19
N GLU A 35 13.81 -8.54 -1.32
CA GLU A 35 12.90 -8.86 -0.21
C GLU A 35 12.85 -7.72 0.83
N THR A 36 13.97 -7.05 1.11
CA THR A 36 13.96 -5.87 2.00
C THR A 36 13.18 -4.69 1.41
N VAL A 37 13.23 -4.47 0.10
CA VAL A 37 12.46 -3.40 -0.57
C VAL A 37 10.97 -3.73 -0.54
N LYS A 38 10.62 -4.98 -0.81
CA LYS A 38 9.23 -5.46 -0.79
C LYS A 38 8.61 -5.35 0.60
N THR A 39 9.31 -5.80 1.65
CA THR A 39 8.85 -5.68 3.04
C THR A 39 8.62 -4.23 3.46
N LYS A 40 9.51 -3.30 3.08
CA LYS A 40 9.32 -1.85 3.31
C LYS A 40 8.04 -1.31 2.65
N LEU A 41 7.74 -1.74 1.42
CA LEU A 41 6.51 -1.33 0.73
C LEU A 41 5.25 -1.87 1.42
N LEU A 42 5.26 -3.14 1.82
CA LEU A 42 4.16 -3.77 2.56
C LEU A 42 3.89 -3.05 3.89
N ILE A 43 4.93 -2.69 4.63
CA ILE A 43 4.81 -1.91 5.87
C ILE A 43 4.18 -0.53 5.58
N LYS A 44 4.65 0.18 4.54
CA LYS A 44 4.09 1.48 4.14
C LYS A 44 2.60 1.40 3.78
N ILE A 45 2.17 0.28 3.18
CA ILE A 45 0.77 0.01 2.84
C ILE A 45 -0.04 -0.22 4.11
N LYS A 46 0.41 -1.10 5.01
CA LYS A 46 -0.24 -1.37 6.30
C LYS A 46 -0.44 -0.10 7.12
N ILE A 47 0.59 0.75 7.19
CA ILE A 47 0.50 2.06 7.87
C ILE A 47 -0.54 2.97 7.21
N SER A 48 -0.59 3.05 5.87
CA SER A 48 -1.64 3.85 5.21
C SER A 48 -3.04 3.27 5.41
N LYS A 49 -3.19 1.95 5.48
CA LYS A 49 -4.46 1.29 5.75
C LYS A 49 -4.97 1.68 7.15
N SER A 50 -4.10 1.62 8.16
CA SER A 50 -4.43 2.09 9.51
C SER A 50 -4.85 3.56 9.54
N LYS A 51 -4.09 4.44 8.86
CA LYS A 51 -4.44 5.87 8.74
C LYS A 51 -5.76 6.14 8.01
N LEU A 52 -6.14 5.27 7.07
CA LEU A 52 -7.43 5.33 6.40
C LEU A 52 -8.56 5.00 7.38
N TYR A 53 -8.37 3.95 8.18
CA TYR A 53 -9.32 3.54 9.22
C TYR A 53 -9.51 4.64 10.27
N GLU A 54 -8.42 5.20 10.81
CA GLU A 54 -8.49 6.32 11.77
C GLU A 54 -9.29 7.52 11.22
N ALA A 55 -9.10 7.84 9.93
CA ALA A 55 -9.86 8.91 9.28
C ALA A 55 -11.35 8.57 9.17
N LYS A 56 -11.69 7.29 8.93
CA LYS A 56 -13.07 6.81 8.84
C LYS A 56 -13.75 6.83 10.21
N VAL A 57 -13.08 6.37 11.26
CA VAL A 57 -13.55 6.49 12.65
C VAL A 57 -13.90 7.96 12.95
N GLY A 58 -13.01 8.89 12.59
CA GLY A 58 -13.25 10.31 12.79
C GLY A 58 -14.43 10.90 12.00
N VAL A 59 -14.89 10.27 10.91
CA VAL A 59 -16.15 10.61 10.23
C VAL A 59 -17.34 10.07 11.02
N CYS A 60 -17.29 8.80 11.43
CA CYS A 60 -18.36 8.14 12.18
C CYS A 60 -18.63 8.84 13.53
N GLU A 61 -17.59 9.28 14.24
CA GLU A 61 -17.74 10.03 15.49
C GLU A 61 -18.48 11.37 15.31
N VAL A 62 -18.19 12.08 14.22
CA VAL A 62 -18.86 13.35 13.91
C VAL A 62 -20.30 13.12 13.51
N GLN A 63 -20.57 12.06 12.73
CA GLN A 63 -21.91 11.65 12.37
C GLN A 63 -22.73 11.33 13.63
N ARG A 64 -22.17 10.52 14.54
CA ARG A 64 -22.79 10.18 15.82
C ARG A 64 -23.17 11.40 16.65
N LYS A 65 -22.26 12.40 16.76
CA LYS A 65 -22.53 13.66 17.48
C LYS A 65 -23.53 14.56 16.78
N TRP A 66 -23.58 14.51 15.46
CA TRP A 66 -24.57 15.27 14.68
C TRP A 66 -25.97 14.72 14.93
N ASP A 67 -26.10 13.39 14.91
CA ASP A 67 -27.37 12.69 15.07
C ASP A 67 -27.94 12.77 16.50
N GLU A 68 -27.14 13.21 17.48
CA GLU A 68 -27.61 13.51 18.84
C GLU A 68 -28.65 14.65 18.82
N ARG A 69 -29.85 14.35 19.34
CA ARG A 69 -30.95 15.32 19.47
C ARG A 69 -30.57 16.44 20.45
N GLY A 70 -31.13 17.63 20.22
CA GLY A 70 -30.95 18.79 21.13
C GLY A 70 -29.78 19.72 20.76
N SER A 71 -29.05 19.44 19.68
CA SER A 71 -28.04 20.35 19.16
C SER A 71 -28.67 21.59 18.50
N GLY A 72 -28.47 22.77 19.08
CA GLY A 72 -28.96 24.04 18.50
C GLY A 72 -28.35 24.36 17.12
N THR A 73 -28.98 25.27 16.36
CA THR A 73 -28.63 25.62 14.96
C THR A 73 -27.16 25.96 14.76
N ARG A 74 -26.54 26.66 15.72
CA ARG A 74 -25.12 27.01 15.67
C ARG A 74 -24.20 25.79 15.74
N MET A 75 -24.57 24.77 16.52
CA MET A 75 -23.83 23.51 16.63
C MET A 75 -24.01 22.66 15.37
N GLN A 76 -25.23 22.60 14.83
CA GLN A 76 -25.53 21.95 13.55
C GLN A 76 -24.68 22.51 12.40
N ALA A 77 -24.55 23.84 12.30
CA ALA A 77 -23.68 24.48 11.30
C ALA A 77 -22.19 24.14 11.50
N ARG A 78 -21.73 24.05 12.75
CA ARG A 78 -20.35 23.63 13.07
C ARG A 78 -20.10 22.18 12.68
N PHE A 79 -21.03 21.27 12.97
CA PHE A 79 -20.93 19.87 12.56
C PHE A 79 -20.93 19.72 11.05
N LYS A 80 -21.73 20.48 10.30
CA LYS A 80 -21.66 20.53 8.82
C LYS A 80 -20.27 20.88 8.31
N LYS A 81 -19.66 21.93 8.86
CA LYS A 81 -18.30 22.33 8.49
C LYS A 81 -17.28 21.23 8.84
N LEU A 82 -17.39 20.66 10.04
CA LEU A 82 -16.49 19.61 10.51
C LEU A 82 -16.61 18.32 9.68
N MET A 83 -17.83 17.92 9.32
CA MET A 83 -18.09 16.75 8.49
C MET A 83 -17.45 16.89 7.11
N ASN A 84 -17.59 18.05 6.48
CA ASN A 84 -16.95 18.32 5.19
C ASN A 84 -15.42 18.18 5.26
N LEU A 85 -14.79 18.66 6.34
CA LEU A 85 -13.35 18.53 6.56
C LEU A 85 -12.95 17.07 6.78
N LYS A 86 -13.68 16.32 7.59
CA LYS A 86 -13.42 14.89 7.86
C LYS A 86 -13.62 14.04 6.61
N MET A 87 -14.66 14.29 5.82
CA MET A 87 -14.90 13.60 4.56
C MET A 87 -13.81 13.88 3.52
N LYS A 88 -13.34 15.13 3.42
CA LYS A 88 -12.19 15.50 2.58
C LYS A 88 -10.92 14.77 3.03
N LEU A 89 -10.67 14.71 4.34
CA LEU A 89 -9.54 13.98 4.90
C LEU A 89 -9.62 12.48 4.58
N LEU A 90 -10.78 11.85 4.74
CA LEU A 90 -11.01 10.45 4.40
C LEU A 90 -10.68 10.17 2.94
N LYS A 91 -11.19 10.99 2.01
CA LYS A 91 -10.87 10.87 0.57
C LYS A 91 -9.38 10.98 0.29
N ASN A 92 -8.68 11.92 0.95
CA ASN A 92 -7.24 12.08 0.78
C ASN A 92 -6.46 10.87 1.31
N LYS A 93 -6.86 10.28 2.44
CA LYS A 93 -6.24 9.05 2.96
C LYS A 93 -6.50 7.86 2.05
N TRP A 94 -7.71 7.73 1.53
CA TRP A 94 -8.06 6.68 0.56
C TRP A 94 -7.20 6.79 -0.70
N ASN A 95 -7.11 7.98 -1.29
CA ASN A 95 -6.24 8.24 -2.45
C ASN A 95 -4.76 7.87 -2.17
N SER A 96 -4.27 8.10 -0.96
CA SER A 96 -2.90 7.75 -0.59
C SER A 96 -2.70 6.25 -0.41
N TYR A 97 -3.66 5.56 0.20
CA TYR A 97 -3.63 4.10 0.36
C TYR A 97 -3.76 3.41 -1.00
N ASN A 98 -4.75 3.80 -1.80
CA ASN A 98 -5.03 3.22 -3.11
C ASN A 98 -3.83 3.36 -4.06
N ARG A 99 -3.19 4.53 -4.10
CA ARG A 99 -1.94 4.71 -4.87
C ARG A 99 -0.85 3.71 -4.47
N LYS A 100 -0.60 3.53 -3.18
CA LYS A 100 0.42 2.59 -2.71
C LYS A 100 0.10 1.14 -3.05
N VAL A 101 -1.18 0.76 -2.98
CA VAL A 101 -1.63 -0.58 -3.39
C VAL A 101 -1.38 -0.78 -4.89
N HIS A 102 -1.75 0.20 -5.71
CA HIS A 102 -1.51 0.17 -7.15
C HIS A 102 -0.01 0.12 -7.49
N ASP A 103 0.82 0.92 -6.81
CA ASP A 103 2.28 0.92 -6.98
C ASP A 103 2.89 -0.46 -6.65
N TYR A 104 2.41 -1.10 -5.57
CA TYR A 104 2.84 -2.44 -5.20
C TYR A 104 2.39 -3.49 -6.22
N ASN A 105 1.12 -3.45 -6.63
CA ASN A 105 0.56 -4.40 -7.60
C ASN A 105 1.28 -4.32 -8.96
N ASN A 106 1.63 -3.10 -9.41
CA ASN A 106 2.40 -2.90 -10.63
C ASN A 106 3.84 -3.40 -10.51
N SER A 107 4.44 -3.26 -9.33
CA SER A 107 5.84 -3.67 -9.09
C SER A 107 5.96 -5.19 -8.86
N TYR A 108 4.90 -5.84 -8.34
CA TYR A 108 4.93 -7.25 -7.93
C TYR A 108 3.66 -8.03 -8.38
N PRO A 109 3.38 -8.13 -9.69
CA PRO A 109 2.14 -8.73 -10.20
C PRO A 109 1.99 -10.23 -9.93
N ARG A 110 3.10 -10.96 -9.64
CA ARG A 110 3.08 -12.42 -9.40
C ARG A 110 2.74 -12.82 -7.94
N ASN A 111 2.64 -11.86 -7.01
CA ASN A 111 2.60 -12.14 -5.56
C ASN A 111 1.19 -12.08 -4.92
N ASN A 112 0.14 -12.42 -5.68
CA ASN A 112 -1.27 -12.17 -5.35
C ASN A 112 -1.55 -10.67 -5.18
N LEU A 113 -2.40 -10.14 -6.07
CA LEU A 113 -2.74 -8.73 -6.08
C LEU A 113 -3.39 -8.32 -4.76
N MET A 114 -2.95 -7.19 -4.20
CA MET A 114 -3.63 -6.58 -3.07
C MET A 114 -4.92 -5.94 -3.55
N GLU A 115 -6.05 -6.38 -2.97
CA GLU A 115 -7.35 -5.77 -3.21
C GLU A 115 -7.49 -4.50 -2.35
N ALA A 116 -7.76 -3.36 -3.01
CA ALA A 116 -8.08 -2.11 -2.33
C ALA A 116 -9.59 -1.85 -2.44
N PRO A 117 -10.30 -1.60 -1.33
CA PRO A 117 -11.70 -1.21 -1.39
C PRO A 117 -11.86 0.11 -2.15
N ASN A 118 -12.95 0.22 -2.89
CA ASN A 118 -13.34 1.46 -3.54
C ASN A 118 -13.73 2.52 -2.50
N PHE A 119 -13.78 3.79 -2.92
CA PHE A 119 -14.06 4.86 -1.97
C PHE A 119 -15.47 4.78 -1.37
N ASP A 120 -16.46 4.32 -2.14
CA ASP A 120 -17.85 4.23 -1.68
C ASP A 120 -18.04 3.12 -0.64
N GLN A 121 -17.33 2.00 -0.76
CA GLN A 121 -17.22 0.95 0.24
C GLN A 121 -16.63 1.51 1.53
N VAL A 122 -15.51 2.23 1.45
CA VAL A 122 -14.89 2.89 2.61
C VAL A 122 -15.83 3.91 3.25
N LYS A 123 -16.61 4.62 2.44
CA LYS A 123 -17.60 5.58 2.92
C LYS A 123 -18.77 4.90 3.63
N ALA A 124 -19.22 3.76 3.13
CA ALA A 124 -20.32 2.96 3.70
C ALA A 124 -19.93 2.21 4.98
N MET A 125 -18.63 2.05 5.25
CA MET A 125 -18.18 1.31 6.41
C MET A 125 -18.62 1.91 7.75
N ASN A 126 -18.77 1.06 8.75
CA ASN A 126 -19.13 1.36 10.12
C ASN A 126 -17.95 1.09 11.06
N LEU A 127 -18.09 1.43 12.34
CA LEU A 127 -17.04 1.23 13.36
C LEU A 127 -16.74 -0.26 13.65
N HIS A 128 -17.66 -1.15 13.28
CA HIS A 128 -17.54 -2.59 13.50
C HIS A 128 -17.08 -3.36 12.26
N ASP A 129 -16.90 -2.68 11.12
CA ASP A 129 -16.47 -3.34 9.91
C ASP A 129 -14.96 -3.64 9.99
N HIS A 130 -14.61 -4.89 9.73
CA HIS A 130 -13.22 -5.31 9.63
C HIS A 130 -12.58 -4.74 8.37
N PHE A 131 -11.44 -4.06 8.54
CA PHE A 131 -10.66 -3.48 7.46
C PHE A 131 -9.55 -4.41 6.99
#